data_AF-A0ABD5SZE4-F1
#
_entry.id   AF-A0ABD5SZE4-F1
#
_cell.length_a   1.000
_cell.length_b   1.000
_cell.length_c   1.000
_cell.angle_alpha   90.00
_cell.angle_beta   90.00
_cell.angle_gamma   90.00
#
_symmetry.space_group_name_H-M   'P 1'
#
loop_
_entity.id
_entity.type
_entity.pdbx_description
1 polymer ?
#
loop_
_entity_poly.entity_id
_entity_poly.type
_entity_poly.pdbx_seq_one_letter_code
_entity_poly.pdbx_strand_id
1 'polypeptide(L)'
;MTSFQSTIGDEEGIAEELAEGQREISIAEFFEKNKHMLGFDSGARGLVTAVKEAVDNALDATEEAGVLPDIYIEIEEVGDYYRLVIEDNGPGITKEQLPKVFGKLLYGSRFHAREQSRGQQGIGISAAVLYSQLTSGQPAKITSRPKGQSRAQYFELIIDTDTNEPEIRADEETTWDRPHGTRIELEMEANMRARGQLHDYVKHTAVVNPHARIELREPGLDEPMKFERATDDLPAETEEIRPHPHGVELGALIKMLAATESYSVSGFLQEEFTRVGKKTADGVIDNFRDVYYGRELAWSPPRAHDDRDVERAVADAVANKG
;
A
#
# COMPACT_ATOMS: atom_id res chain seq x y z
N MET A 1 30.85 10.05 -23.11
CA MET A 1 31.54 11.23 -22.55
C MET A 1 32.14 10.82 -21.23
N THR A 2 33.39 11.18 -21.02
CA THR A 2 34.27 10.78 -19.91
C THR A 2 33.71 11.19 -18.54
N SER A 3 33.64 10.25 -17.59
CA SER A 3 33.43 10.55 -16.18
C SER A 3 34.65 11.29 -15.65
N PHE A 4 34.50 12.58 -15.35
CA PHE A 4 35.50 13.32 -14.59
C PHE A 4 35.45 12.81 -13.15
N GLN A 5 36.37 11.93 -12.77
CA GLN A 5 36.69 11.71 -11.37
C GLN A 5 37.49 12.94 -10.90
N SER A 6 36.83 13.82 -10.16
CA SER A 6 37.50 14.88 -9.41
C SER A 6 38.34 14.22 -8.33
N THR A 7 39.64 14.48 -8.35
CA THR A 7 40.56 14.14 -7.26
C THR A 7 40.23 15.06 -6.09
N ILE A 8 39.68 14.49 -5.01
CA ILE A 8 39.37 15.21 -3.77
C ILE A 8 40.70 15.64 -3.13
N GLY A 9 41.03 16.93 -3.26
CA GLY A 9 42.07 17.59 -2.47
C GLY A 9 41.45 18.13 -1.18
N ASP A 10 42.21 18.07 -0.08
CA ASP A 10 41.85 18.62 1.23
C ASP A 10 41.67 20.15 1.19
N GLU A 11 40.52 20.64 0.73
CA GLU A 11 40.15 22.06 0.78
C GLU A 11 38.87 22.26 1.61
N GLU A 12 38.90 23.24 2.52
CA GLU A 12 37.71 23.74 3.22
C GLU A 12 36.70 24.23 2.18
N GLY A 13 35.54 23.58 2.09
CA GLY A 13 34.52 23.84 1.07
C GLY A 13 33.91 22.57 0.46
N ILE A 14 34.54 21.40 0.65
CA ILE A 14 34.01 20.10 0.17
C ILE A 14 32.58 19.85 0.67
N ALA A 15 32.25 20.21 1.91
CA ALA A 15 30.90 20.04 2.45
C ALA A 15 29.87 20.95 1.77
N GLU A 16 30.26 22.16 1.36
CA GLU A 16 29.40 23.13 0.68
C GLU A 16 29.22 22.75 -0.79
N GLU A 17 30.29 22.29 -1.46
CA GLU A 17 30.24 21.77 -2.83
C GLU A 17 29.44 20.45 -2.92
N LEU A 18 29.59 19.56 -1.92
CA LEU A 18 28.76 18.35 -1.81
C LEU A 18 27.30 18.68 -1.48
N ALA A 19 27.05 19.76 -0.71
CA ALA A 19 25.69 20.22 -0.39
C ALA A 19 25.00 20.85 -1.61
N GLU A 20 25.71 21.60 -2.46
CA GLU A 20 25.19 22.12 -3.73
C GLU A 20 24.79 21.02 -4.72
N GLY A 21 25.39 19.83 -4.60
CA GLY A 21 25.02 18.63 -5.36
C GLY A 21 23.77 17.90 -4.84
N GLN A 22 23.26 18.23 -3.66
CA GLN A 22 22.06 17.58 -3.10
C GLN A 22 20.80 18.16 -3.73
N ARG A 23 20.06 17.32 -4.45
CA ARG A 23 18.75 17.65 -5.01
C ARG A 23 17.72 16.65 -4.52
N GLU A 24 16.52 17.14 -4.21
CA GLU A 24 15.38 16.26 -4.00
C GLU A 24 15.11 15.48 -5.29
N ILE A 25 14.93 14.17 -5.16
CA ILE A 25 14.67 13.27 -6.27
C ILE A 25 13.16 13.30 -6.51
N SER A 26 12.73 13.60 -7.74
CA SER A 26 11.32 13.56 -8.08
C SER A 26 10.79 12.12 -7.99
N ILE A 27 9.48 11.96 -7.88
CA ILE A 27 8.87 10.63 -7.83
C ILE A 27 9.10 9.86 -9.13
N ALA A 28 9.10 10.54 -10.28
CA ALA A 28 9.46 9.91 -11.54
C ALA A 28 10.87 9.33 -11.48
N GLU A 29 11.84 10.12 -10.99
CA GLU A 29 13.22 9.68 -10.92
C GLU A 29 13.40 8.54 -9.89
N PHE A 30 12.68 8.59 -8.77
CA PHE A 30 12.61 7.47 -7.83
C PHE A 30 12.02 6.23 -8.50
N PHE A 31 10.90 6.36 -9.20
CA PHE A 31 10.23 5.24 -9.86
C PHE A 31 11.12 4.64 -10.95
N GLU A 32 11.76 5.46 -11.79
CA GLU A 32 12.64 5.01 -12.86
C GLU A 32 13.87 4.26 -12.35
N LYS A 33 14.50 4.75 -11.29
CA LYS A 33 15.64 4.07 -10.65
C LYS A 33 15.22 2.78 -9.93
N ASN A 34 13.96 2.69 -9.50
CA ASN A 34 13.46 1.64 -8.62
C ASN A 34 12.33 0.79 -9.20
N LYS A 35 12.12 0.77 -10.53
CA LYS A 35 11.05 0.00 -11.20
C LYS A 35 10.99 -1.46 -10.76
N HIS A 36 12.17 -2.05 -10.51
CA HIS A 36 12.32 -3.43 -10.06
C HIS A 36 11.77 -3.68 -8.65
N MET A 37 11.87 -2.71 -7.74
CA MET A 37 11.30 -2.83 -6.39
C MET A 37 9.77 -2.79 -6.40
N LEU A 38 9.19 -2.13 -7.39
CA LEU A 38 7.74 -1.96 -7.55
C LEU A 38 7.11 -3.02 -8.47
N GLY A 39 7.89 -3.96 -9.02
CA GLY A 39 7.38 -5.03 -9.88
C GLY A 39 7.15 -4.64 -11.34
N PHE A 40 7.70 -3.50 -11.79
CA PHE A 40 7.59 -2.98 -13.16
C PHE A 40 8.92 -3.06 -13.93
N ASP A 41 9.72 -4.11 -13.67
CA ASP A 41 11.04 -4.35 -14.28
C ASP A 41 10.99 -4.63 -15.79
N SER A 42 9.87 -5.14 -16.30
CA SER A 42 9.68 -5.56 -17.69
C SER A 42 8.21 -5.44 -18.09
N GLY A 43 7.91 -5.22 -19.38
CA GLY A 43 6.53 -5.11 -19.85
C GLY A 43 5.67 -6.36 -19.61
N ALA A 44 6.29 -7.55 -19.50
CA ALA A 44 5.57 -8.78 -19.18
C ALA A 44 5.15 -8.83 -17.71
N ARG A 45 6.08 -8.49 -16.81
CA ARG A 45 5.83 -8.48 -15.36
C ARG A 45 4.98 -7.29 -14.95
N GLY A 46 5.20 -6.13 -15.55
CA GLY A 46 4.46 -4.89 -15.27
C GLY A 46 2.96 -5.06 -15.48
N LEU A 47 2.54 -5.74 -16.56
CA LEU A 47 1.13 -6.06 -16.79
C LEU A 47 0.56 -6.97 -15.69
N VAL A 48 1.28 -8.04 -15.31
CA VAL A 48 0.87 -8.93 -14.23
C VAL A 48 0.77 -8.17 -12.90
N THR A 49 1.75 -7.31 -12.60
CA THR A 49 1.75 -6.47 -11.39
C THR A 49 0.56 -5.52 -11.39
N ALA A 50 0.27 -4.83 -12.50
CA ALA A 50 -0.89 -3.95 -12.60
C ALA A 50 -2.22 -4.69 -12.38
N VAL A 51 -2.37 -5.90 -12.94
CA VAL A 51 -3.55 -6.75 -12.69
C VAL A 51 -3.64 -7.12 -11.21
N LYS A 52 -2.53 -7.54 -10.59
CA LYS A 52 -2.50 -7.89 -9.17
C LYS A 52 -2.94 -6.75 -8.28
N GLU A 53 -2.33 -5.58 -8.44
CA GLU A 53 -2.64 -4.41 -7.62
C GLU A 53 -4.09 -3.95 -7.80
N ALA A 54 -4.65 -4.03 -9.01
CA ALA A 54 -6.03 -3.66 -9.26
C ALA A 54 -7.03 -4.69 -8.69
N VAL A 55 -6.78 -5.98 -8.88
CA VAL A 55 -7.66 -7.06 -8.39
C VAL A 55 -7.64 -7.14 -6.85
N ASP A 56 -6.47 -7.02 -6.23
CA ASP A 56 -6.34 -7.05 -4.78
C ASP A 56 -7.08 -5.86 -4.14
N ASN A 57 -7.00 -4.66 -4.74
CA ASN A 57 -7.77 -3.50 -4.29
C ASN A 57 -9.28 -3.67 -4.48
N ALA A 58 -9.71 -4.28 -5.58
CA ALA A 58 -11.13 -4.57 -5.83
C ALA A 58 -11.68 -5.59 -4.81
N LEU A 59 -10.92 -6.64 -4.49
CA LEU A 59 -11.30 -7.63 -3.47
C LEU A 59 -11.41 -6.99 -2.09
N ASP A 60 -10.40 -6.23 -1.66
CA ASP A 60 -10.43 -5.57 -0.36
C ASP A 60 -11.63 -4.59 -0.28
N ALA A 61 -11.87 -3.77 -1.31
CA ALA A 61 -12.95 -2.79 -1.31
C ALA A 61 -14.35 -3.43 -1.29
N THR A 62 -14.53 -4.58 -1.94
CA THR A 62 -15.80 -5.30 -1.95
C THR A 62 -16.05 -5.99 -0.61
N GLU A 63 -15.04 -6.63 -0.03
CA GLU A 63 -15.10 -7.28 1.28
C GLU A 63 -15.38 -6.28 2.41
N GLU A 64 -14.64 -5.15 2.45
CA GLU A 64 -14.87 -4.06 3.41
C GLU A 64 -16.29 -3.48 3.33
N ALA A 65 -16.94 -3.57 2.16
CA ALA A 65 -18.31 -3.07 1.95
C ALA A 65 -19.40 -4.13 2.20
N GLY A 66 -19.03 -5.35 2.61
CA GLY A 66 -19.98 -6.45 2.76
C GLY A 66 -20.63 -6.88 1.44
N VAL A 67 -19.94 -6.67 0.31
CA VAL A 67 -20.42 -7.01 -1.03
C VAL A 67 -19.63 -8.20 -1.55
N LEU A 68 -20.33 -9.24 -2.01
CA LEU A 68 -19.66 -10.36 -2.67
C LEU A 68 -18.96 -9.85 -3.96
N PRO A 69 -17.64 -10.09 -4.12
CA PRO A 69 -16.87 -9.54 -5.23
C PRO A 69 -17.33 -10.08 -6.59
N ASP A 70 -17.40 -9.20 -7.57
CA ASP A 70 -17.58 -9.49 -9.00
C ASP A 70 -16.61 -8.60 -9.77
N ILE A 71 -15.52 -9.22 -10.23
CA ILE A 71 -14.37 -8.56 -10.82
C ILE A 71 -14.24 -8.99 -12.28
N TYR A 72 -14.17 -8.01 -13.17
CA TYR A 72 -13.94 -8.19 -14.59
C TYR A 72 -12.58 -7.62 -14.95
N ILE A 73 -11.77 -8.42 -15.63
CA ILE A 73 -10.42 -8.08 -16.09
C ILE A 73 -10.42 -8.24 -17.61
N GLU A 74 -10.06 -7.17 -18.32
CA GLU A 74 -9.96 -7.17 -19.77
C GLU A 74 -8.63 -6.59 -20.22
N ILE A 75 -7.97 -7.32 -21.12
CA ILE A 75 -6.70 -6.93 -21.73
C ILE A 75 -6.93 -6.90 -23.23
N GLU A 76 -6.61 -5.76 -23.85
CA GLU A 76 -6.71 -5.55 -25.28
C GLU A 76 -5.36 -5.08 -25.85
N GLU A 77 -5.05 -5.50 -27.08
CA GLU A 77 -3.90 -4.98 -27.82
C GLU A 77 -4.32 -3.71 -28.58
N VAL A 78 -3.62 -2.60 -28.34
CA VAL A 78 -3.93 -1.28 -28.90
C VAL A 78 -2.67 -0.70 -29.52
N GLY A 79 -2.43 -1.05 -30.79
CA GLY A 79 -1.21 -0.65 -31.50
C GLY A 79 0.03 -1.26 -30.85
N ASP A 80 0.96 -0.42 -30.40
CA ASP A 80 2.18 -0.83 -29.69
C ASP A 80 1.98 -0.99 -28.17
N TYR A 81 0.78 -0.72 -27.67
CA TYR A 81 0.44 -0.74 -26.24
C TYR A 81 -0.59 -1.83 -25.92
N TYR A 82 -0.75 -2.11 -24.63
CA TYR A 82 -1.86 -2.89 -24.12
C TYR A 82 -2.76 -2.01 -23.27
N ARG A 83 -4.07 -2.15 -23.47
CA ARG A 83 -5.09 -1.56 -22.62
C ARG A 83 -5.52 -2.60 -21.60
N LEU A 84 -5.37 -2.26 -20.33
CA LEU A 84 -5.81 -3.05 -19.19
C LEU A 84 -7.02 -2.36 -18.57
N VAL A 85 -8.14 -3.08 -18.49
CA VAL A 85 -9.38 -2.65 -17.85
C VAL A 85 -9.64 -3.58 -16.67
N ILE A 86 -9.88 -2.99 -15.49
CA ILE A 86 -10.39 -3.71 -14.31
C ILE A 86 -11.66 -3.03 -13.87
N GLU A 87 -12.70 -3.82 -13.65
CA GLU A 87 -14.00 -3.36 -13.20
C GLU A 87 -14.48 -4.20 -12.01
N ASP A 88 -14.93 -3.53 -10.95
CA ASP A 88 -15.46 -4.15 -9.74
C ASP A 88 -16.89 -3.68 -9.43
N ASN A 89 -17.55 -4.39 -8.51
CA ASN A 89 -18.84 -4.05 -7.94
C ASN A 89 -18.74 -3.55 -6.48
N GLY A 90 -17.61 -2.97 -6.10
CA GLY A 90 -17.37 -2.43 -4.76
C GLY A 90 -18.23 -1.22 -4.43
N PRO A 91 -17.96 -0.53 -3.30
CA PRO A 91 -18.77 0.60 -2.83
C PRO A 91 -18.69 1.82 -3.76
N GLY A 92 -17.72 1.86 -4.66
CA GLY A 92 -17.33 3.05 -5.43
C GLY A 92 -16.51 4.03 -4.59
N ILE A 93 -15.94 5.03 -5.26
CA ILE A 93 -15.07 6.04 -4.66
C ILE A 93 -15.70 7.41 -4.88
N THR A 94 -15.71 8.25 -3.83
CA THR A 94 -16.28 9.60 -3.93
C THR A 94 -15.44 10.49 -4.83
N LYS A 95 -16.09 11.52 -5.39
CA LYS A 95 -15.47 12.48 -6.31
C LYS A 95 -14.20 13.14 -5.71
N GLU A 96 -14.21 13.40 -4.41
CA GLU A 96 -13.13 14.09 -3.70
C GLU A 96 -11.93 13.17 -3.40
N GLN A 97 -12.16 11.86 -3.30
CA GLN A 97 -11.16 10.87 -2.94
C GLN A 97 -10.52 10.20 -4.15
N LEU A 98 -11.28 10.06 -5.25
CA LEU A 98 -10.84 9.35 -6.45
C LEU A 98 -9.49 9.86 -6.99
N PRO A 99 -9.27 11.18 -7.21
CA PRO A 99 -7.97 11.66 -7.67
C PRO A 99 -6.82 11.30 -6.74
N LYS A 100 -7.06 11.27 -5.42
CA LYS A 100 -6.01 11.00 -4.43
C LYS A 100 -5.65 9.51 -4.38
N VAL A 101 -6.66 8.63 -4.49
CA VAL A 101 -6.45 7.17 -4.46
C VAL A 101 -5.59 6.70 -5.64
N PHE A 102 -5.79 7.26 -6.83
CA PHE A 102 -5.08 6.81 -8.03
C PHE A 102 -3.89 7.70 -8.42
N GLY A 103 -3.87 8.95 -7.98
CA GLY A 103 -2.89 9.94 -8.43
C GLY A 103 -1.90 10.41 -7.37
N LYS A 104 -1.97 9.88 -6.16
CA LYS A 104 -1.03 10.18 -5.08
C LYS A 104 -0.37 8.89 -4.61
N LEU A 105 0.96 8.85 -4.63
CA LEU A 105 1.71 7.75 -4.05
C LEU A 105 1.76 7.91 -2.54
N LEU A 106 1.79 6.77 -1.83
CA LEU A 106 1.73 6.70 -0.38
C LEU A 106 0.44 7.30 0.20
N TYR A 107 -0.66 7.17 -0.55
CA TYR A 107 -1.99 7.60 -0.13
C TYR A 107 -2.92 6.40 0.00
N GLY A 108 -3.63 6.32 1.12
CA GLY A 108 -4.60 5.26 1.35
C GLY A 108 -5.08 5.22 2.80
N SER A 109 -6.28 4.67 3.00
CA SER A 109 -6.86 4.44 4.33
C SER A 109 -6.05 3.42 5.16
N ARG A 110 -5.33 2.52 4.49
CA ARG A 110 -4.64 1.37 5.10
C ARG A 110 -3.30 1.69 5.76
N PHE A 111 -2.83 2.94 5.73
CA PHE A 111 -1.58 3.35 6.40
C PHE A 111 -1.73 3.56 7.90
N HIS A 112 -2.94 3.84 8.35
CA HIS A 112 -3.20 4.25 9.72
C HIS A 112 -3.86 3.14 10.53
N ALA A 113 -4.60 2.25 9.87
CA ALA A 113 -5.21 1.08 10.48
C ALA A 113 -4.25 -0.12 10.44
N ARG A 114 -3.95 -0.71 11.61
CA ARG A 114 -3.22 -1.98 11.70
C ARG A 114 -4.19 -3.15 11.56
N GLU A 115 -4.60 -3.40 10.32
CA GLU A 115 -5.49 -4.49 9.93
C GLU A 115 -4.83 -5.41 8.92
N GLN A 116 -5.33 -6.65 8.80
CA GLN A 116 -4.88 -7.56 7.77
C GLN A 116 -5.56 -7.18 6.45
N SER A 117 -4.78 -6.69 5.49
CA SER A 117 -5.25 -6.40 4.12
C SER A 117 -4.30 -6.97 3.08
N ARG A 118 -4.76 -7.08 1.83
CA ARG A 118 -3.89 -7.54 0.72
C ARG A 118 -2.86 -6.48 0.36
N GLY A 119 -3.26 -5.19 0.37
CA GLY A 119 -2.36 -4.06 0.17
C GLY A 119 -1.78 -3.50 1.48
N GLN A 120 -0.45 -3.37 1.57
CA GLN A 120 0.25 -2.92 2.80
C GLN A 120 0.84 -1.49 2.70
N GLN A 121 1.23 -1.06 1.50
CA GLN A 121 2.10 0.13 1.35
C GLN A 121 1.44 1.30 0.63
N GLY A 122 0.19 1.20 0.19
CA GLY A 122 -0.53 2.29 -0.52
C GLY A 122 0.21 2.86 -1.74
N ILE A 123 0.99 2.02 -2.42
CA ILE A 123 1.76 2.34 -3.64
C ILE A 123 1.17 1.64 -4.85
N GLY A 124 0.49 0.51 -4.65
CA GLY A 124 0.14 -0.47 -5.69
C GLY A 124 -0.47 0.12 -6.95
N ILE A 125 -1.69 0.64 -6.83
CA ILE A 125 -2.43 1.11 -8.01
C ILE A 125 -1.87 2.42 -8.58
N SER A 126 -1.39 3.34 -7.72
CA SER A 126 -0.74 4.58 -8.16
C SER A 126 0.56 4.31 -8.91
N ALA A 127 1.29 3.24 -8.58
CA ALA A 127 2.46 2.79 -9.33
C ALA A 127 2.08 2.25 -10.72
N ALA A 128 0.94 1.55 -10.85
CA ALA A 128 0.43 1.13 -12.16
C ALA A 128 0.03 2.32 -13.03
N VAL A 129 -0.62 3.35 -12.44
CA VAL A 129 -0.95 4.63 -13.10
C VAL A 129 0.32 5.36 -13.54
N LEU A 130 1.33 5.43 -12.67
CA LEU A 130 2.61 6.06 -13.03
C LEU A 130 3.32 5.30 -14.15
N TYR A 131 3.31 3.96 -14.10
CA TYR A 131 3.89 3.13 -15.15
C TYR A 131 3.18 3.31 -16.50
N SER A 132 1.85 3.34 -16.51
CA SER A 132 1.08 3.61 -17.74
C SER A 132 1.40 4.98 -18.29
N GLN A 133 1.41 6.02 -17.44
CA GLN A 133 1.73 7.39 -17.84
C GLN A 133 3.14 7.51 -18.41
N LEU A 134 4.15 6.92 -17.77
CA LEU A 134 5.55 7.02 -18.24
C LEU A 134 5.82 6.24 -19.53
N THR A 135 5.03 5.20 -19.83
CA THR A 135 5.24 4.35 -21.00
C THR A 135 4.38 4.73 -22.20
N SER A 136 3.09 5.03 -22.01
CA SER A 136 2.17 5.40 -23.10
C SER A 136 1.92 6.90 -23.22
N GLY A 137 2.20 7.67 -22.17
CA GLY A 137 1.83 9.09 -22.08
C GLY A 137 0.32 9.34 -21.96
N GLN A 138 -0.50 8.29 -21.88
CA GLN A 138 -1.95 8.41 -21.77
C GLN A 138 -2.39 8.57 -20.30
N PRO A 139 -3.45 9.35 -20.04
CA PRO A 139 -4.03 9.45 -18.71
C PRO A 139 -4.72 8.14 -18.30
N ALA A 140 -4.74 7.86 -17.01
CA ALA A 140 -5.59 6.81 -16.45
C ALA A 140 -7.05 7.24 -16.52
N LYS A 141 -7.92 6.40 -17.08
CA LYS A 141 -9.35 6.67 -17.17
C LYS A 141 -10.07 5.89 -16.08
N ILE A 142 -10.79 6.59 -15.22
CA ILE A 142 -11.43 5.99 -14.05
C ILE A 142 -12.91 6.37 -14.07
N THR A 143 -13.78 5.39 -13.99
CA THR A 143 -15.21 5.57 -13.79
C THR A 143 -15.60 4.99 -12.45
N SER A 144 -16.27 5.75 -11.59
CA SER A 144 -16.72 5.22 -10.31
C SER A 144 -18.11 5.73 -9.96
N ARG A 145 -18.95 4.84 -9.39
CA ARG A 145 -20.27 5.20 -8.88
C ARG A 145 -20.39 4.76 -7.42
N PRO A 146 -20.42 5.72 -6.48
CA PRO A 146 -20.71 5.41 -5.08
C PRO A 146 -22.11 4.83 -4.90
N LYS A 147 -22.27 3.88 -3.98
CA LYS A 147 -23.56 3.27 -3.65
C LYS A 147 -24.61 4.35 -3.31
N GLY A 148 -25.75 4.31 -4.00
CA GLY A 148 -26.86 5.25 -3.80
C GLY A 148 -26.82 6.50 -4.67
N GLN A 149 -25.75 6.72 -5.45
CA GLN A 149 -25.72 7.80 -6.46
C GLN A 149 -26.37 7.35 -7.78
N SER A 150 -27.01 8.29 -8.48
CA SER A 150 -27.66 8.03 -9.76
C SER A 150 -26.69 8.05 -10.95
N ARG A 151 -25.65 8.91 -10.89
CA ARG A 151 -24.65 9.09 -11.95
C ARG A 151 -23.28 8.60 -11.49
N ALA A 152 -22.50 8.11 -12.45
CA ALA A 152 -21.09 7.78 -12.22
C ALA A 152 -20.24 9.02 -12.50
N GLN A 153 -19.10 9.13 -11.83
CA GLN A 153 -18.08 10.13 -12.14
C GLN A 153 -17.04 9.50 -13.04
N TYR A 154 -16.64 10.21 -14.09
CA TYR A 154 -15.58 9.86 -15.03
C TYR A 154 -14.42 10.84 -14.85
N PHE A 155 -13.22 10.31 -14.69
CA PHE A 155 -12.00 11.07 -14.54
C PHE A 155 -10.93 10.60 -15.52
N GLU A 156 -10.20 11.55 -16.07
CA GLU A 156 -8.90 11.33 -16.70
C GLU A 156 -7.83 11.95 -15.81
N LEU A 157 -6.89 11.12 -15.35
CA LEU A 157 -5.93 11.50 -14.32
C LEU A 157 -4.50 11.24 -14.79
N ILE A 158 -3.61 12.17 -14.46
CA ILE A 158 -2.17 11.96 -14.49
C ILE A 158 -1.57 12.34 -13.12
N ILE A 159 -0.37 11.85 -12.86
CA ILE A 159 0.42 12.16 -11.66
C ILE A 159 1.45 13.22 -12.03
N ASP A 160 1.43 14.34 -11.32
CA ASP A 160 2.55 15.27 -11.32
C ASP A 160 3.71 14.62 -10.54
N THR A 161 4.76 14.30 -11.27
CA THR A 161 5.90 13.55 -10.74
C THR A 161 6.85 14.39 -9.90
N ASP A 162 6.76 15.72 -9.99
CA ASP A 162 7.56 16.63 -9.18
C ASP A 162 6.87 16.88 -7.84
N THR A 163 5.54 17.02 -7.83
CA THR A 163 4.77 17.35 -6.62
C THR A 163 4.10 16.17 -5.92
N ASN A 164 4.02 14.99 -6.55
CA ASN A 164 3.22 13.85 -6.08
C ASN A 164 1.73 14.19 -5.91
N GLU A 165 1.18 15.04 -6.78
CA GLU A 165 -0.23 15.41 -6.73
C GLU A 165 -0.95 14.97 -8.02
N PRO A 166 -2.23 14.60 -7.92
CA PRO A 166 -3.05 14.32 -9.09
C PRO A 166 -3.30 15.58 -9.92
N GLU A 167 -3.08 15.49 -11.23
CA GLU A 167 -3.54 16.48 -12.21
C GLU A 167 -4.72 15.89 -13.01
N ILE A 168 -5.87 16.56 -12.95
CA ILE A 168 -7.12 16.13 -13.57
C ILE A 168 -7.20 16.71 -14.97
N ARG A 169 -7.27 15.84 -16.00
CA ARG A 169 -7.46 16.20 -17.40
C ARG A 169 -8.93 16.32 -17.78
N ALA A 170 -9.78 15.47 -17.21
CA ALA A 170 -11.23 15.47 -17.38
C ALA A 170 -11.93 15.10 -16.06
N ASP A 171 -13.07 15.73 -15.80
CA ASP A 171 -13.98 15.47 -14.67
C ASP A 171 -15.41 15.66 -15.16
N GLU A 172 -16.09 14.56 -15.43
CA GLU A 172 -17.42 14.55 -16.05
C GLU A 172 -18.35 13.55 -15.38
N GLU A 173 -19.65 13.78 -15.46
CA GLU A 173 -20.65 12.82 -14.99
C GLU A 173 -21.15 11.95 -16.14
N THR A 174 -20.99 10.63 -16.00
CA THR A 174 -21.40 9.65 -17.00
C THR A 174 -22.49 8.70 -16.50
N THR A 175 -23.14 8.01 -17.44
CA THR A 175 -24.02 6.88 -17.15
C THR A 175 -23.22 5.60 -17.17
N TRP A 176 -23.51 4.70 -16.23
CA TRP A 176 -22.84 3.41 -16.14
C TRP A 176 -23.84 2.34 -15.69
N ASP A 177 -23.72 1.14 -16.26
CA ASP A 177 -24.70 0.07 -16.09
C ASP A 177 -24.66 -0.54 -14.68
N ARG A 178 -23.47 -0.60 -14.05
CA ARG A 178 -23.30 -1.19 -12.71
C ARG A 178 -23.77 -0.28 -11.59
N PRO A 179 -24.67 -0.70 -10.68
CA PRO A 179 -25.29 0.15 -9.65
C PRO A 179 -24.28 0.88 -8.77
N HIS A 180 -23.14 0.25 -8.49
CA HIS A 180 -21.99 0.82 -7.79
C HIS A 180 -20.73 0.04 -8.19
N GLY A 181 -19.57 0.65 -7.94
CA GLY A 181 -18.26 0.04 -8.20
C GLY A 181 -17.27 1.03 -8.80
N THR A 182 -16.13 0.50 -9.21
CA THR A 182 -15.08 1.26 -9.89
C THR A 182 -14.59 0.52 -11.13
N ARG A 183 -14.33 1.25 -12.20
CA ARG A 183 -13.68 0.80 -13.43
C ARG A 183 -12.43 1.64 -13.65
N ILE A 184 -11.28 1.00 -13.78
CA ILE A 184 -10.02 1.64 -14.13
C ILE A 184 -9.51 1.10 -15.48
N GLU A 185 -9.08 2.01 -16.34
CA GLU A 185 -8.50 1.71 -17.63
C GLU A 185 -7.13 2.37 -17.74
N LEU A 186 -6.12 1.54 -18.04
CA LEU A 186 -4.72 1.92 -18.14
C LEU A 186 -4.17 1.46 -19.49
N GLU A 187 -3.51 2.36 -20.22
CA GLU A 187 -2.77 2.02 -21.43
C GLU A 187 -1.27 2.05 -21.13
N MET A 188 -0.56 0.94 -21.35
CA MET A 188 0.85 0.82 -20.97
C MET A 188 1.64 -0.01 -21.97
N GLU A 189 2.95 0.22 -22.02
CA GLU A 189 3.86 -0.65 -22.77
C GLU A 189 3.97 -1.99 -22.03
N ALA A 190 3.49 -3.06 -22.66
CA ALA A 190 3.47 -4.40 -22.08
C ALA A 190 3.64 -5.47 -23.16
N ASN A 191 3.74 -6.74 -22.74
CA ASN A 191 3.64 -7.87 -23.65
C ASN A 191 3.12 -9.11 -22.93
N MET A 192 2.53 -10.04 -23.69
CA MET A 192 1.89 -11.25 -23.16
C MET A 192 2.86 -12.43 -22.92
N ARG A 193 4.19 -12.20 -22.80
CA ARG A 193 5.14 -13.30 -22.53
C ARG A 193 4.91 -13.97 -21.17
N ALA A 194 4.36 -13.24 -20.20
CA ALA A 194 4.01 -13.75 -18.87
C ALA A 194 2.56 -14.28 -18.77
N ARG A 195 1.92 -14.63 -19.89
CA ARG A 195 0.52 -15.12 -19.92
C ARG A 195 0.25 -16.27 -18.95
N GLY A 196 1.14 -17.26 -18.87
CA GLY A 196 1.00 -18.36 -17.91
C GLY A 196 0.96 -17.87 -16.46
N GLN A 197 1.81 -16.90 -16.11
CA GLN A 197 1.83 -16.30 -14.77
C GLN A 197 0.57 -15.49 -14.47
N LEU A 198 0.03 -14.77 -15.47
CA LEU A 198 -1.24 -14.06 -15.35
C LEU A 198 -2.38 -15.06 -15.07
N HIS A 199 -2.47 -16.13 -15.86
CA HIS A 199 -3.50 -17.16 -15.71
C HIS A 199 -3.39 -17.86 -14.35
N ASP A 200 -2.18 -18.21 -13.94
CA ASP A 200 -1.93 -18.81 -12.62
C ASP A 200 -2.34 -17.85 -11.50
N TYR A 201 -2.04 -16.56 -11.61
CA TYR A 201 -2.50 -15.58 -10.63
C TYR A 201 -4.03 -15.56 -10.54
N VAL A 202 -4.74 -15.35 -11.65
CA VAL A 202 -6.21 -15.25 -11.65
C VAL A 202 -6.84 -16.55 -11.10
N LYS A 203 -6.32 -17.71 -11.52
CA LYS A 203 -6.78 -19.01 -11.04
C LYS A 203 -6.53 -19.19 -9.54
N HIS A 204 -5.33 -18.89 -9.04
CA HIS A 204 -5.03 -19.02 -7.62
C HIS A 204 -5.85 -18.05 -6.78
N THR A 205 -6.05 -16.82 -7.26
CA THR A 205 -6.91 -15.82 -6.60
C THR A 205 -8.35 -16.32 -6.52
N ALA A 206 -8.90 -16.88 -7.60
CA ALA A 206 -10.24 -17.47 -7.56
C ALA A 206 -10.35 -18.66 -6.59
N VAL A 207 -9.32 -19.49 -6.48
CA VAL A 207 -9.29 -20.64 -5.55
C VAL A 207 -9.24 -20.18 -4.09
N VAL A 208 -8.45 -19.16 -3.77
CA VAL A 208 -8.31 -18.64 -2.40
C VAL A 208 -9.51 -17.79 -1.98
N ASN A 209 -10.23 -17.18 -2.94
CA ASN A 209 -11.39 -16.33 -2.70
C ASN A 209 -12.65 -16.96 -3.32
N PRO A 210 -13.19 -18.06 -2.74
CA PRO A 210 -14.32 -18.79 -3.30
C PRO A 210 -15.63 -17.97 -3.34
N HIS A 211 -15.69 -16.85 -2.62
CA HIS A 211 -16.81 -15.89 -2.61
C HIS A 211 -16.75 -14.87 -3.74
N ALA A 212 -15.66 -14.82 -4.52
CA ALA A 212 -15.46 -13.88 -5.61
C ALA A 212 -15.82 -14.50 -6.97
N ARG A 213 -16.51 -13.73 -7.83
CA ARG A 213 -16.59 -14.04 -9.27
C ARG A 213 -15.46 -13.28 -9.97
N ILE A 214 -14.66 -13.96 -10.78
CA ILE A 214 -13.58 -13.34 -11.56
C ILE A 214 -13.69 -13.77 -13.03
N GLU A 215 -13.76 -12.79 -13.94
CA GLU A 215 -13.75 -13.02 -15.39
C GLU A 215 -12.52 -12.35 -16.00
N LEU A 216 -11.70 -13.11 -16.73
CA LEU A 216 -10.55 -12.62 -17.50
C LEU A 216 -10.82 -12.74 -19.00
N ARG A 217 -10.69 -11.63 -19.70
CA ARG A 217 -10.60 -11.55 -21.17
C ARG A 217 -9.22 -11.04 -21.56
N GLU A 218 -8.58 -11.71 -22.51
CA GLU A 218 -7.29 -11.30 -23.04
C GLU A 218 -7.15 -11.69 -24.52
N PRO A 219 -6.18 -11.10 -25.25
CA PRO A 219 -6.02 -11.38 -26.67
C PRO A 219 -5.57 -12.83 -26.89
N GLY A 220 -6.28 -13.56 -27.74
CA GLY A 220 -5.96 -14.95 -28.11
C GLY A 220 -6.63 -16.03 -27.25
N LEU A 221 -7.54 -15.66 -26.34
CA LEU A 221 -8.53 -16.60 -25.79
C LEU A 221 -9.79 -16.57 -26.66
N ASP A 222 -10.26 -17.75 -27.08
CA ASP A 222 -11.53 -17.88 -27.81
C ASP A 222 -12.73 -17.64 -26.88
N GLU A 223 -12.62 -18.07 -25.61
CA GLU A 223 -13.62 -17.85 -24.58
C GLU A 223 -12.98 -17.21 -23.34
N PRO A 224 -13.68 -16.27 -22.66
CA PRO A 224 -13.23 -15.69 -21.40
C PRO A 224 -12.98 -16.77 -20.34
N MET A 225 -11.91 -16.62 -19.56
CA MET A 225 -11.69 -17.45 -18.40
C MET A 225 -12.58 -16.97 -17.25
N LYS A 226 -13.61 -17.76 -16.93
CA LYS A 226 -14.62 -17.41 -15.93
C LYS A 226 -14.51 -18.32 -14.72
N PHE A 227 -14.44 -17.70 -13.54
CA PHE A 227 -14.49 -18.38 -12.25
C PHE A 227 -15.73 -17.88 -11.50
N GLU A 228 -16.71 -18.77 -11.36
CA GLU A 228 -17.94 -18.51 -10.60
C GLU A 228 -17.71 -18.68 -9.10
N ARG A 229 -18.57 -18.05 -8.30
CA ARG A 229 -18.54 -18.19 -6.84
C ARG A 229 -18.85 -19.63 -6.45
N ALA A 230 -18.09 -20.14 -5.49
CA ALA A 230 -18.35 -21.41 -4.81
C ALA A 230 -19.09 -21.23 -3.48
N THR A 231 -19.09 -20.02 -2.91
CA THR A 231 -19.84 -19.67 -1.69
C THR A 231 -20.41 -18.26 -1.78
N ASP A 232 -21.50 -18.01 -1.05
CA ASP A 232 -22.10 -16.69 -0.85
C ASP A 232 -21.75 -16.10 0.53
N ASP A 233 -20.90 -16.79 1.30
CA ASP A 233 -20.41 -16.33 2.59
C ASP A 233 -19.13 -15.50 2.43
N LEU A 234 -19.16 -14.27 2.96
CA LEU A 234 -17.96 -13.43 3.06
C LEU A 234 -17.04 -13.91 4.20
N PRO A 235 -15.72 -13.71 4.07
CA PRO A 235 -14.81 -13.88 5.20
C PRO A 235 -15.19 -12.91 6.34
N ALA A 236 -14.79 -13.26 7.56
CA ALA A 236 -14.99 -12.38 8.71
C ALA A 236 -14.22 -11.07 8.51
N GLU A 237 -14.87 -9.95 8.85
CA GLU A 237 -14.25 -8.63 8.81
C GLU A 237 -13.01 -8.59 9.72
N THR A 238 -11.97 -7.91 9.24
CA THR A 238 -10.76 -7.69 10.01
C THR A 238 -10.98 -6.53 10.97
N GLU A 239 -10.52 -6.68 12.20
CA GLU A 239 -10.58 -5.63 13.21
C GLU A 239 -9.19 -5.02 13.42
N GLU A 240 -9.14 -3.69 13.56
CA GLU A 240 -7.90 -2.99 13.89
C GLU A 240 -7.33 -3.47 15.23
N ILE A 241 -6.07 -3.92 15.18
CA ILE A 241 -5.35 -4.33 16.38
C ILE A 241 -4.28 -3.34 16.78
N ARG A 242 -4.16 -3.15 18.10
CA ARG A 242 -3.01 -2.45 18.69
C ARG A 242 -1.72 -3.25 18.49
N PRO A 243 -0.56 -2.59 18.33
CA PRO A 243 0.70 -3.28 18.15
C PRO A 243 1.06 -4.12 19.38
N HIS A 244 1.75 -5.23 19.14
CA HIS A 244 2.32 -6.04 20.21
C HIS A 244 3.68 -5.48 20.64
N PRO A 245 3.99 -5.35 21.95
CA PRO A 245 5.21 -4.69 22.42
C PRO A 245 6.50 -5.23 21.81
N HIS A 246 6.58 -6.56 21.62
CA HIS A 246 7.75 -7.23 21.04
C HIS A 246 8.07 -6.79 19.59
N GLY A 247 7.06 -6.32 18.84
CA GLY A 247 7.23 -5.91 17.44
C GLY A 247 7.45 -4.42 17.26
N VAL A 248 7.57 -3.64 18.34
CA VAL A 248 7.68 -2.18 18.27
C VAL A 248 9.12 -1.73 18.41
N GLU A 249 9.61 -1.08 17.36
CA GLU A 249 10.94 -0.46 17.34
C GLU A 249 10.93 0.94 17.97
N LEU A 250 12.11 1.46 18.31
CA LEU A 250 12.29 2.75 18.98
C LEU A 250 11.59 3.92 18.25
N GLY A 251 11.69 3.98 16.92
CA GLY A 251 11.05 5.04 16.15
C GLY A 251 9.53 5.02 16.26
N ALA A 252 8.92 3.82 16.24
CA ALA A 252 7.49 3.66 16.43
C ALA A 252 7.08 3.99 17.87
N LEU A 253 7.86 3.55 18.86
CA LEU A 253 7.64 3.87 20.27
C LEU A 253 7.65 5.39 20.53
N ILE A 254 8.62 6.12 19.97
CA ILE A 254 8.70 7.58 20.11
C ILE A 254 7.46 8.26 19.52
N LYS A 255 7.01 7.83 18.33
CA LYS A 255 5.79 8.36 17.71
C LYS A 255 4.55 8.07 18.56
N MET A 256 4.43 6.86 19.11
CA MET A 256 3.33 6.49 20.00
C MET A 256 3.33 7.34 21.27
N LEU A 257 4.49 7.54 21.90
CA LEU A 257 4.63 8.39 23.09
C LEU A 257 4.29 9.86 22.81
N ALA A 258 4.53 10.35 21.60
CA ALA A 258 4.17 11.72 21.20
C ALA A 258 2.67 11.89 20.91
N ALA A 259 1.98 10.81 20.53
CA ALA A 259 0.58 10.84 20.12
C ALA A 259 -0.41 10.41 21.23
N THR A 260 0.05 9.68 22.24
CA THR A 260 -0.81 9.13 23.30
C THR A 260 -1.41 10.23 24.18
N GLU A 261 -2.66 10.01 24.61
CA GLU A 261 -3.31 10.85 25.63
C GLU A 261 -3.01 10.38 27.07
N SER A 262 -2.34 9.22 27.19
CA SER A 262 -2.11 8.57 28.46
C SER A 262 -1.07 9.34 29.29
N TYR A 263 -1.46 9.79 30.48
CA TYR A 263 -0.62 10.63 31.35
C TYR A 263 0.42 9.85 32.16
N SER A 264 0.43 8.51 32.07
CA SER A 264 1.34 7.65 32.82
C SER A 264 1.90 6.54 31.94
N VAL A 265 3.14 6.10 32.23
CA VAL A 265 3.77 4.98 31.51
C VAL A 265 2.97 3.69 31.65
N SER A 266 2.36 3.45 32.81
CA SER A 266 1.52 2.26 33.03
C SER A 266 0.22 2.31 32.22
N GLY A 267 -0.40 3.49 32.11
CA GLY A 267 -1.56 3.71 31.24
C GLY A 267 -1.20 3.50 29.77
N PHE A 268 -0.14 4.17 29.31
CA PHE A 268 0.39 4.05 27.94
C PHE A 268 0.61 2.58 27.55
N LEU A 269 1.30 1.81 28.40
CA LEU A 269 1.57 0.41 28.13
C LEU A 269 0.30 -0.44 28.00
N GLN A 270 -0.78 -0.12 28.73
CA GLN A 270 -2.04 -0.87 28.69
C GLN A 270 -2.98 -0.42 27.57
N GLU A 271 -2.97 0.86 27.25
CA GLU A 271 -3.88 1.48 26.28
C GLU A 271 -3.36 1.38 24.85
N GLU A 272 -2.05 1.49 24.64
CA GLU A 272 -1.46 1.55 23.28
C GLU A 272 -0.99 0.20 22.76
N PHE A 273 -0.88 -0.84 23.60
CA PHE A 273 -0.40 -2.16 23.21
C PHE A 273 -1.43 -3.26 23.42
N THR A 274 -1.42 -4.25 22.53
CA THR A 274 -2.23 -5.45 22.70
C THR A 274 -1.60 -6.40 23.74
N ARG A 275 -2.45 -7.14 24.45
CA ARG A 275 -2.08 -8.16 25.45
C ARG A 275 -1.28 -7.64 26.67
N VAL A 276 -1.18 -6.33 26.88
CA VAL A 276 -0.56 -5.72 28.07
C VAL A 276 -1.63 -5.31 29.07
N GLY A 277 -1.69 -6.02 30.20
CA GLY A 277 -2.52 -5.64 31.34
C GLY A 277 -1.68 -5.03 32.47
N LYS A 278 -2.35 -4.53 33.50
CA LYS A 278 -1.71 -3.89 34.67
C LYS A 278 -0.48 -4.62 35.20
N LYS A 279 -0.59 -5.93 35.46
CA LYS A 279 0.53 -6.73 35.98
C LYS A 279 1.75 -6.73 35.06
N THR A 280 1.53 -6.78 33.74
CA THR A 280 2.60 -6.75 32.75
C THR A 280 3.21 -5.36 32.67
N ALA A 281 2.39 -4.30 32.65
CA ALA A 281 2.85 -2.93 32.67
C ALA A 281 3.70 -2.62 33.92
N ASP A 282 3.23 -3.04 35.10
CA ASP A 282 3.97 -2.89 36.36
C ASP A 282 5.31 -3.62 36.30
N GLY A 283 5.35 -4.86 35.80
CA GLY A 283 6.60 -5.61 35.64
C GLY A 283 7.60 -4.96 34.67
N VAL A 284 7.11 -4.37 33.56
CA VAL A 284 7.95 -3.60 32.63
C VAL A 284 8.52 -2.37 33.33
N ILE A 285 7.69 -1.61 34.06
CA ILE A 285 8.11 -0.41 34.79
C ILE A 285 9.10 -0.75 35.90
N ASP A 286 8.87 -1.84 36.61
CA ASP A 286 9.78 -2.32 37.67
C ASP A 286 11.16 -2.68 37.13
N ASN A 287 11.27 -3.18 35.89
CA ASN A 287 12.56 -3.39 35.24
C ASN A 287 13.27 -2.09 34.84
N PHE A 288 12.53 -1.00 34.63
CA PHE A 288 13.11 0.33 34.44
C PHE A 288 13.53 0.98 35.76
N ARG A 289 13.02 0.50 36.90
CA ARG A 289 13.46 0.95 38.22
C ARG A 289 14.84 0.37 38.49
N ASP A 290 15.78 1.25 38.85
CA ASP A 290 17.15 0.86 39.13
C ASP A 290 17.20 -0.16 40.28
N VAL A 291 17.59 -1.40 39.96
CA VAL A 291 17.76 -2.51 40.91
C VAL A 291 18.82 -2.18 41.97
N TYR A 292 19.73 -1.23 41.68
CA TYR A 292 20.86 -0.94 42.57
C TYR A 292 20.56 0.02 43.71
N TYR A 293 19.62 0.96 43.57
CA TYR A 293 19.52 2.08 44.54
C TYR A 293 18.15 2.32 45.17
N GLY A 294 17.09 1.63 44.74
CA GLY A 294 15.79 1.66 45.44
C GLY A 294 15.19 3.06 45.64
N ARG A 295 15.54 4.03 44.79
CA ARG A 295 14.97 5.38 44.79
C ARG A 295 14.28 5.62 43.46
N GLU A 296 13.05 6.14 43.52
CA GLU A 296 12.41 6.77 42.36
C GLU A 296 13.19 8.03 42.01
N LEU A 297 14.09 8.02 41.01
CA LEU A 297 14.63 9.27 40.46
C LEU A 297 15.24 9.12 39.07
N ALA A 298 14.85 10.08 38.22
CA ALA A 298 15.43 10.52 36.95
C ALA A 298 16.08 9.43 36.08
N TRP A 299 15.23 8.79 35.26
CA TRP A 299 15.69 7.91 34.18
C TRP A 299 16.64 8.66 33.23
N SER A 300 17.79 8.06 32.95
CA SER A 300 18.64 8.38 31.81
C SER A 300 18.61 7.17 30.88
N PRO A 301 18.53 7.35 29.54
CA PRO A 301 18.46 6.23 28.62
C PRO A 301 19.69 5.32 28.76
N PRO A 302 19.53 3.99 28.56
CA PRO A 302 20.64 3.05 28.63
C PRO A 302 21.76 3.48 27.68
N ARG A 303 23.00 3.49 28.16
CA ARG A 303 24.17 3.78 27.32
C ARG A 303 24.50 2.51 26.53
N ALA A 304 25.09 2.66 25.33
CA ALA A 304 25.39 1.55 24.40
C ALA A 304 26.34 0.45 24.95
N HIS A 305 26.81 0.58 26.19
CA HIS A 305 27.74 -0.31 26.89
C HIS A 305 27.17 -0.82 28.23
N ASP A 306 25.90 -0.50 28.54
CA ASP A 306 25.21 -1.03 29.72
C ASP A 306 24.59 -2.39 29.35
N ASP A 307 25.07 -3.46 30.00
CA ASP A 307 24.71 -4.87 29.78
C ASP A 307 23.30 -5.21 30.33
N ARG A 308 22.32 -4.34 30.04
CA ARG A 308 20.93 -4.52 30.47
C ARG A 308 20.18 -5.31 29.41
N ASP A 309 19.87 -6.56 29.72
CA ASP A 309 19.14 -7.47 28.84
C ASP A 309 17.62 -7.18 28.85
N VAL A 310 17.26 -5.96 28.44
CA VAL A 310 15.86 -5.50 28.32
C VAL A 310 15.12 -6.36 27.28
N GLU A 311 15.83 -6.80 26.25
CA GLU A 311 15.32 -7.67 25.19
C GLU A 311 14.84 -9.00 25.75
N ARG A 312 15.64 -9.69 26.57
CA ARG A 312 15.23 -10.94 27.22
C ARG A 312 14.07 -10.76 28.20
N ALA A 313 14.03 -9.67 28.95
CA ALA A 313 12.92 -9.41 29.87
C ALA A 313 11.60 -9.18 29.13
N VAL A 314 11.64 -8.47 27.99
CA VAL A 314 10.48 -8.35 27.09
C VAL A 314 10.13 -9.74 26.56
N ALA A 315 11.08 -10.48 25.99
CA ALA A 315 10.85 -11.82 25.45
C ALA A 315 10.23 -12.77 26.49
N ASP A 316 10.79 -12.87 27.70
CA ASP A 316 10.29 -13.75 28.77
C ASP A 316 8.88 -13.35 29.26
N ALA A 317 8.55 -12.05 29.27
CA ALA A 317 7.25 -11.54 29.68
C ALA A 317 6.13 -11.85 28.67
N VAL A 318 6.45 -12.03 27.38
CA VAL A 318 5.49 -12.35 26.31
C VAL A 318 5.58 -13.77 25.75
N ALA A 319 6.67 -14.51 26.00
CA ALA A 319 6.92 -15.85 25.46
C ALA A 319 5.87 -16.91 25.83
N ASN A 320 5.14 -16.73 26.94
CA ASN A 320 4.10 -17.67 27.39
C ASN A 320 2.69 -17.33 26.89
N LYS A 321 2.56 -16.43 25.91
CA LYS A 321 1.27 -16.03 25.32
C LYS A 321 1.36 -16.01 23.79
N GLY A 322 1.77 -17.14 23.20
CA GLY A 322 1.47 -17.46 21.80
C GLY A 322 -0.03 -17.46 21.59
#